data_AF-A0AAN6X5Z5-F1
#
_entry.id   AF-A0AAN6X5Z5-F1
#
_cell.length_a   1.000
_cell.length_b   1.000
_cell.length_c   1.000
_cell.angle_alpha   90.00
_cell.angle_beta   90.00
_cell.angle_gamma   90.00
#
_symmetry.space_group_name_H-M   'P 1'
#
loop_
_entity.id
_entity.type
_entity.pdbx_description
1 polymer ?
#
loop_
_entity_poly.entity_id
_entity_poly.type
_entity_poly.pdbx_seq_one_letter_code
_entity_poly.pdbx_strand_id
1 'polypeptide(L)'
;MGPIFRVKGWSGIQSLVALLFILAFACEPVAARGVVVNRTPWTMRITRNPNSSSATHWCQFWNWWTLTSPIPRSARVRCTQENLPPGKTSTGDVDGFTFHDREYYSNSRATIRGVWTKITDLDTATCVNSGGTPRCNY
;
A
#
# COMPACT_ATOMS: atom_id res chain seq x y z
N MET A 1 15.36 68.42 -31.16
CA MET A 1 14.24 69.26 -30.69
C MET A 1 12.97 68.41 -30.74
N GLY A 2 12.32 68.19 -29.60
CA GLY A 2 11.15 67.32 -29.44
C GLY A 2 11.19 66.63 -28.07
N PRO A 3 10.09 66.59 -27.29
CA PRO A 3 10.14 66.89 -25.85
C PRO A 3 10.46 65.72 -24.93
N ILE A 4 11.13 66.08 -23.83
CA ILE A 4 11.28 65.30 -22.59
C ILE A 4 9.92 65.28 -21.88
N PHE A 5 9.27 64.12 -21.85
CA PHE A 5 8.07 63.93 -21.03
C PHE A 5 8.45 63.51 -19.61
N ARG A 6 8.39 64.49 -18.69
CA ARG A 6 8.35 64.26 -17.25
C ARG A 6 7.02 63.58 -16.90
N VAL A 7 7.07 62.32 -16.48
CA VAL A 7 5.91 61.65 -15.88
C VAL A 7 5.87 62.02 -14.39
N LYS A 8 4.98 62.97 -14.07
CA LYS A 8 4.64 63.40 -12.71
C LYS A 8 3.79 62.28 -12.08
N GLY A 9 4.16 61.88 -10.86
CA GLY A 9 3.62 60.70 -10.20
C GLY A 9 2.10 60.63 -10.08
N TRP A 10 1.60 59.41 -10.12
CA TRP A 10 0.31 59.03 -9.55
C TRP A 10 0.53 57.85 -8.63
N SER A 11 0.54 58.15 -7.33
CA SER A 11 0.52 57.19 -6.24
C SER A 11 -0.90 56.61 -6.14
N GLY A 12 -1.02 55.28 -6.17
CA GLY A 12 -2.22 54.59 -5.73
C GLY A 12 -2.95 53.81 -6.83
N ILE A 13 -2.41 52.66 -7.22
CA ILE A 13 -3.12 51.36 -7.29
C ILE A 13 -2.02 50.29 -7.11
N GLN A 14 -1.63 50.01 -5.86
CA GLN A 14 -0.79 48.84 -5.50
C GLN A 14 -1.55 47.87 -4.60
N SER A 15 -2.88 47.79 -4.76
CA SER A 15 -3.72 46.96 -3.93
C SER A 15 -4.77 46.31 -4.82
N LEU A 16 -4.42 45.16 -5.42
CA LEU A 16 -5.28 44.13 -6.05
C LEU A 16 -4.49 43.15 -6.96
N VAL A 17 -3.19 42.92 -6.71
CA VAL A 17 -2.44 41.79 -7.31
C VAL A 17 -1.89 40.88 -6.20
N ALA A 18 -2.64 40.78 -5.12
CA ALA A 18 -2.54 39.72 -4.13
C ALA A 18 -3.91 39.05 -4.11
N LEU A 19 -3.95 37.71 -4.01
CA LEU A 19 -5.14 36.86 -4.07
C LEU A 19 -5.66 36.46 -5.47
N LEU A 20 -4.79 35.87 -6.30
CA LEU A 20 -5.26 34.88 -7.29
C LEU A 20 -4.25 33.73 -7.50
N PHE A 21 -3.43 33.43 -6.49
CA PHE A 21 -2.82 32.11 -6.32
C PHE A 21 -3.74 31.30 -5.38
N ILE A 22 -4.93 31.01 -5.88
CA ILE A 22 -5.90 30.14 -5.22
C ILE A 22 -5.34 28.72 -5.33
N LEU A 23 -4.74 28.25 -4.24
CA LEU A 23 -4.85 26.89 -3.70
C LEU A 23 -5.38 25.82 -4.68
N ALA A 24 -4.59 25.46 -5.67
CA ALA A 24 -4.71 24.16 -6.32
C ALA A 24 -4.13 23.12 -5.35
N PHE A 25 -4.83 22.87 -4.24
CA PHE A 25 -4.67 21.64 -3.48
C PHE A 25 -5.12 20.52 -4.43
N ALA A 26 -4.16 19.99 -5.19
CA ALA A 26 -4.33 18.73 -5.88
C ALA A 26 -4.61 17.67 -4.81
N CYS A 27 -5.89 17.40 -4.57
CA CYS A 27 -6.33 16.20 -3.90
C CYS A 27 -6.06 15.07 -4.88
N GLU A 28 -4.82 14.56 -4.90
CA GLU A 28 -4.53 13.33 -5.62
C GLU A 28 -5.41 12.24 -5.00
N PRO A 29 -6.26 11.55 -5.79
CA PRO A 29 -7.03 10.46 -5.27
C PRO A 29 -6.05 9.41 -4.74
N VAL A 30 -6.04 9.21 -3.43
CA VAL A 30 -5.30 8.11 -2.80
C VAL A 30 -5.92 6.84 -3.35
N ALA A 31 -5.26 6.21 -4.32
CA ALA A 31 -5.68 4.92 -4.83
C ALA A 31 -5.77 3.94 -3.65
N ALA A 32 -6.89 3.22 -3.57
CA ALA A 32 -7.02 2.07 -2.68
C ALA A 32 -5.83 1.14 -2.91
N ARG A 33 -5.18 0.74 -1.81
CA ARG A 33 -4.05 -0.18 -1.84
C ARG A 33 -4.09 -1.06 -0.59
N GLY A 34 -3.82 -2.35 -0.79
CA GLY A 34 -3.63 -3.28 0.29
C GLY A 34 -2.38 -2.90 1.07
N VAL A 35 -2.50 -2.83 2.39
CA VAL A 35 -1.40 -2.46 3.29
C VAL A 35 -1.12 -3.59 4.26
N VAL A 36 0.15 -3.90 4.48
CA VAL A 36 0.59 -4.86 5.48
C VAL A 36 1.50 -4.16 6.48
N VAL A 37 1.16 -4.26 7.77
CA VAL A 37 1.92 -3.71 8.88
C VAL A 37 2.48 -4.86 9.72
N ASN A 38 3.80 -5.00 9.70
CA ASN A 38 4.50 -6.01 10.49
C ASN A 38 4.91 -5.44 11.86
N ARG A 39 4.09 -5.64 12.89
CA ARG A 39 4.45 -5.33 14.29
C ARG A 39 4.92 -6.57 15.05
N THR A 40 5.40 -7.58 14.34
CA THR A 40 5.96 -8.79 14.91
C THR A 40 7.50 -8.68 14.95
N PRO A 41 8.19 -9.50 15.76
CA PRO A 41 9.65 -9.54 15.76
C PRO A 41 10.23 -10.35 14.58
N TRP A 42 9.41 -10.83 13.64
CA TRP A 42 9.85 -11.69 12.54
C TRP A 42 9.67 -11.01 11.20
N THR A 43 10.52 -11.35 10.23
CA THR A 43 10.39 -10.88 8.85
C THR A 43 9.21 -11.57 8.18
N MET A 44 8.32 -10.77 7.57
CA MET A 44 7.25 -11.25 6.70
C MET A 44 7.72 -11.26 5.25
N ARG A 45 7.02 -12.00 4.38
CA ARG A 45 7.10 -11.81 2.94
C ARG A 45 5.79 -11.26 2.40
N ILE A 46 5.88 -10.37 1.41
CA ILE A 46 4.75 -9.77 0.72
C ILE A 46 4.85 -9.97 -0.80
N THR A 47 3.72 -9.87 -1.50
CA THR A 47 3.61 -9.89 -2.98
C THR A 47 2.60 -8.85 -3.45
N ARG A 48 2.81 -8.28 -4.64
CA ARG A 48 2.08 -7.12 -5.17
C ARG A 48 1.33 -7.35 -6.47
N ASN A 49 1.54 -8.52 -7.06
CA ASN A 49 0.86 -8.94 -8.28
C ASN A 49 0.98 -10.47 -8.41
N PRO A 50 0.33 -11.23 -7.51
CA PRO A 50 0.29 -12.66 -7.62
C PRO A 50 -0.47 -13.03 -8.91
N ASN A 51 -0.04 -14.12 -9.52
CA ASN A 51 -0.41 -14.58 -10.85
C ASN A 51 0.15 -13.74 -12.03
N SER A 52 1.11 -12.84 -11.79
CA SER A 52 1.86 -12.19 -12.86
C SER A 52 2.71 -13.20 -13.67
N SER A 53 2.75 -13.03 -15.00
CA SER A 53 3.60 -13.83 -15.89
C SER A 53 5.09 -13.60 -15.66
N SER A 54 5.48 -12.42 -15.15
CA SER A 54 6.87 -12.05 -14.85
C SER A 54 7.37 -12.58 -13.50
N ALA A 55 6.47 -13.11 -12.67
CA ALA A 55 6.84 -13.66 -11.37
C ALA A 55 7.57 -15.01 -11.50
N THR A 56 8.66 -15.17 -10.76
CA THR A 56 9.54 -16.35 -10.84
C THR A 56 9.22 -17.41 -9.79
N HIS A 57 8.62 -17.04 -8.66
CA HIS A 57 8.31 -17.98 -7.58
C HIS A 57 6.88 -18.50 -7.67
N TRP A 58 6.62 -19.62 -6.99
CA TRP A 58 5.28 -20.14 -6.77
C TRP A 58 4.86 -19.92 -5.32
N CYS A 59 3.66 -19.39 -5.12
CA CYS A 59 3.05 -19.16 -3.82
C CYS A 59 1.76 -19.97 -3.71
N GLN A 60 1.60 -20.64 -2.57
CA GLN A 60 0.35 -21.32 -2.23
C GLN A 60 -0.50 -20.38 -1.38
N PHE A 61 -1.62 -19.91 -1.91
CA PHE A 61 -2.62 -19.15 -1.18
C PHE A 61 -3.70 -20.07 -0.63
N TRP A 62 -4.16 -19.82 0.60
CA TRP A 62 -5.27 -20.59 1.18
C TRP A 62 -6.65 -19.99 0.89
N ASN A 63 -6.71 -18.66 0.69
CA ASN A 63 -7.92 -17.88 0.43
C ASN A 63 -7.88 -17.16 -0.93
N TRP A 64 -7.41 -17.84 -1.96
CA TRP A 64 -7.41 -17.28 -3.30
C TRP A 64 -8.84 -17.06 -3.81
N TRP A 65 -9.13 -15.84 -4.25
CA TRP A 65 -10.36 -15.46 -4.90
C TRP A 65 -10.05 -14.51 -6.06
N THR A 66 -10.97 -14.42 -7.02
CA THR A 66 -10.92 -13.48 -8.16
C THR A 66 -12.30 -12.88 -8.36
N LEU A 67 -12.42 -11.82 -9.17
CA LEU A 67 -13.73 -11.25 -9.51
C LEU A 67 -14.66 -12.28 -10.18
N THR A 68 -14.09 -13.20 -10.95
CA THR A 68 -14.82 -14.30 -11.61
C THR A 68 -15.08 -15.50 -10.71
N SER A 69 -14.45 -15.54 -9.52
CA SER A 69 -14.60 -16.62 -8.56
C SER A 69 -14.40 -16.09 -7.14
N PRO A 70 -15.45 -15.44 -6.58
CA PRO A 70 -15.34 -14.69 -5.33
C PRO A 70 -15.25 -15.59 -4.09
N ILE A 71 -15.53 -16.89 -4.22
CA ILE A 71 -15.45 -17.85 -3.12
C ILE A 71 -13.97 -18.22 -2.89
N PRO A 72 -13.41 -17.95 -1.69
CA PRO A 72 -12.01 -18.24 -1.42
C PRO A 72 -11.71 -19.73 -1.49
N ARG A 73 -10.63 -20.09 -2.18
CA ARG A 73 -10.13 -21.46 -2.30
C ARG A 73 -8.61 -21.51 -2.20
N SER A 74 -8.08 -22.70 -2.00
CA SER A 74 -6.64 -22.91 -2.11
C SER A 74 -6.20 -22.77 -3.57
N ALA A 75 -5.13 -22.03 -3.85
CA ALA A 75 -4.57 -21.92 -5.20
C ALA A 75 -3.06 -21.74 -5.18
N ARG A 76 -2.39 -22.37 -6.16
CA ARG A 76 -0.96 -22.19 -6.41
C ARG A 76 -0.79 -21.26 -7.61
N VAL A 77 -0.19 -20.11 -7.39
CA VAL A 77 0.00 -19.06 -8.42
C VAL A 77 1.45 -18.58 -8.46
N ARG A 78 1.86 -17.96 -9.56
CA ARG A 78 3.17 -17.30 -9.62
C ARG A 78 3.16 -16.05 -8.73
N CYS A 79 4.27 -15.67 -8.12
CA CYS A 79 4.33 -14.50 -7.23
C CYS A 79 5.74 -13.91 -7.15
N THR A 80 5.80 -12.60 -6.88
CA THR A 80 7.01 -11.95 -6.39
C THR A 80 7.13 -12.15 -4.88
N GLN A 81 8.33 -12.10 -4.32
CA GLN A 81 8.52 -12.19 -2.89
C GLN A 81 9.44 -11.06 -2.42
N GLU A 82 8.92 -10.17 -1.60
CA GLU A 82 9.67 -9.08 -0.97
C GLU A 82 9.65 -9.27 0.54
N ASN A 83 10.78 -9.04 1.20
CA ASN A 83 10.84 -9.09 2.66
C ASN A 83 10.23 -7.80 3.23
N LEU A 84 9.37 -7.96 4.24
CA LEU A 84 8.87 -6.87 5.07
C LEU A 84 9.44 -7.05 6.50
N PRO A 85 10.49 -6.31 6.87
CA PRO A 85 11.17 -6.47 8.16
C PRO A 85 10.26 -6.19 9.37
N PRO A 86 10.64 -6.65 10.57
CA PRO A 86 10.00 -6.27 11.82
C PRO A 86 9.81 -4.76 11.97
N GLY A 87 8.65 -4.34 12.47
CA GLY A 87 8.31 -2.94 12.71
C GLY A 87 8.04 -2.09 11.47
N LYS A 88 7.95 -2.70 10.27
CA LYS A 88 7.75 -1.97 9.02
C LYS A 88 6.32 -2.09 8.49
N THR A 89 5.92 -1.06 7.76
CA THR A 89 4.71 -1.03 6.93
C THR A 89 5.11 -1.18 5.48
N SER A 90 4.36 -1.95 4.70
CA SER A 90 4.58 -2.05 3.26
C SER A 90 4.37 -0.69 2.59
N THR A 91 5.25 -0.34 1.67
CA THR A 91 4.99 0.71 0.67
C THR A 91 4.20 0.11 -0.48
N GLY A 92 3.47 0.90 -1.28
CA GLY A 92 2.74 0.41 -2.46
C GLY A 92 1.58 -0.55 -2.16
N ASP A 93 0.98 -1.08 -3.22
CA ASP A 93 -0.13 -2.04 -3.13
C ASP A 93 0.38 -3.46 -2.89
N VAL A 94 -0.25 -4.17 -1.95
CA VAL A 94 0.12 -5.52 -1.52
C VAL A 94 -1.12 -6.40 -1.62
N ASP A 95 -1.01 -7.44 -2.42
CA ASP A 95 -2.06 -8.43 -2.62
C ASP A 95 -2.03 -9.58 -1.63
N GLY A 96 -0.92 -9.76 -0.93
CA GLY A 96 -0.80 -10.88 0.00
C GLY A 96 0.49 -10.92 0.77
N PHE A 97 0.45 -11.69 1.85
CA PHE A 97 1.54 -11.83 2.79
C PHE A 97 1.67 -13.26 3.32
N THR A 98 2.83 -13.56 3.90
CA THR A 98 3.07 -14.81 4.64
C THR A 98 4.16 -14.62 5.70
N PHE A 99 4.18 -15.52 6.67
CA PHE A 99 5.36 -15.83 7.45
C PHE A 99 6.01 -17.09 6.87
N HIS A 100 7.20 -16.94 6.28
CA HIS A 100 7.83 -18.02 5.53
C HIS A 100 8.35 -19.16 6.42
N ASP A 101 8.82 -18.83 7.63
CA ASP A 101 9.54 -19.74 8.53
C ASP A 101 8.68 -20.28 9.69
N ARG A 102 7.44 -19.79 9.85
CA ARG A 102 6.59 -20.11 11.00
C ARG A 102 5.10 -20.05 10.68
N GLU A 103 4.35 -20.77 11.49
CA GLU A 103 2.89 -20.70 11.48
C GLU A 103 2.42 -19.35 12.02
N TYR A 104 1.23 -18.94 11.59
CA TYR A 104 0.60 -17.69 12.03
C TYR A 104 -0.92 -17.81 11.97
N TYR A 105 -1.63 -16.85 12.57
CA TYR A 105 -3.07 -16.74 12.42
C TYR A 105 -3.42 -15.58 11.49
N SER A 106 -4.37 -15.79 10.58
CA SER A 106 -4.96 -14.79 9.69
C SER A 106 -6.46 -14.73 9.96
N ASN A 107 -6.99 -13.62 10.49
CA ASN A 107 -8.41 -13.50 10.91
C ASN A 107 -8.88 -14.72 11.75
N SER A 108 -8.12 -15.05 12.79
CA SER A 108 -8.33 -16.21 13.69
C SER A 108 -8.16 -17.60 13.06
N ARG A 109 -7.82 -17.71 11.77
CA ARG A 109 -7.52 -18.99 11.11
C ARG A 109 -6.05 -19.34 11.23
N ALA A 110 -5.74 -20.54 11.74
CA ALA A 110 -4.38 -21.07 11.71
C ALA A 110 -3.91 -21.25 10.27
N THR A 111 -2.74 -20.70 9.96
CA THR A 111 -2.10 -20.75 8.64
C THR A 111 -0.72 -21.36 8.80
N ILE A 112 -0.45 -22.38 7.98
CA ILE A 112 0.82 -23.10 8.01
C ILE A 112 1.93 -22.19 7.44
N ARG A 113 3.15 -22.35 7.96
CA ARG A 113 4.35 -21.65 7.46
C ARG A 113 4.48 -21.68 5.94
N GLY A 114 4.80 -20.53 5.35
CA GLY A 114 4.97 -20.37 3.91
C GLY A 114 3.68 -20.41 3.08
N VAL A 115 2.51 -20.65 3.69
CA VAL A 115 1.22 -20.48 3.04
C VAL A 115 0.82 -19.01 3.09
N TRP A 116 0.37 -18.51 1.95
CA TRP A 116 0.08 -17.10 1.71
C TRP A 116 -1.37 -16.77 2.00
N THR A 117 -1.57 -15.59 2.56
CA THR A 117 -2.88 -14.97 2.76
C THR A 117 -3.05 -13.87 1.73
N LYS A 118 -4.11 -13.96 0.92
CA LYS A 118 -4.51 -12.90 -0.01
C LYS A 118 -5.29 -11.83 0.76
N ILE A 119 -5.03 -10.57 0.43
CA ILE A 119 -5.79 -9.41 0.89
C ILE A 119 -6.29 -8.63 -0.32
N THR A 120 -7.24 -7.72 -0.08
CA THR A 120 -7.80 -6.80 -1.07
C THR A 120 -7.07 -5.46 -1.06
N ASP A 121 -7.29 -4.66 -2.11
CA ASP A 121 -6.76 -3.29 -2.19
C ASP A 121 -7.37 -2.36 -1.13
N LEU A 122 -8.39 -2.80 -0.39
CA LEU A 122 -9.02 -2.05 0.71
C LEU A 122 -8.56 -2.52 2.09
N ASP A 123 -7.84 -3.64 2.15
CA ASP A 123 -7.49 -4.28 3.41
C ASP A 123 -6.24 -3.65 4.01
N THR A 124 -6.23 -3.53 5.34
CA THR A 124 -5.02 -3.22 6.10
C THR A 124 -4.71 -4.36 7.07
N ALA A 125 -3.80 -5.24 6.67
CA ALA A 125 -3.36 -6.36 7.48
C ALA A 125 -2.35 -5.93 8.54
N THR A 126 -2.75 -5.94 9.80
CA THR A 126 -1.84 -5.67 10.92
C THR A 126 -1.49 -6.96 11.64
N CYS A 127 -0.21 -7.33 11.60
CA CYS A 127 0.32 -8.51 12.26
C CYS A 127 1.03 -8.14 13.57
N VAL A 128 0.64 -8.77 14.67
CA VAL A 128 1.24 -8.57 16.01
C VAL A 128 1.75 -9.89 16.58
N ASN A 129 2.70 -9.82 17.52
CA ASN A 129 3.08 -10.97 18.32
C ASN A 129 2.06 -11.19 19.44
N SER A 130 1.44 -12.37 19.49
CA SER A 130 0.54 -12.78 20.56
C SER A 130 1.01 -14.12 21.12
N GLY A 131 1.66 -14.09 22.29
CA GLY A 131 2.12 -15.31 22.96
C GLY A 131 3.16 -16.11 22.15
N GLY A 132 4.05 -15.43 21.41
CA GLY A 132 5.07 -16.08 20.59
C GLY A 132 4.60 -16.51 19.21
N THR A 133 3.34 -16.25 18.86
CA THR A 133 2.78 -16.56 17.54
C THR A 133 2.33 -15.28 16.83
N PRO A 134 2.67 -15.08 15.53
CA PRO A 134 2.13 -13.99 14.76
C PRO A 134 0.62 -14.11 14.57
N ARG A 135 -0.11 -13.02 14.80
CA ARG A 135 -1.55 -12.92 14.51
C ARG A 135 -1.83 -11.68 13.68
N CYS A 136 -2.47 -11.88 12.54
CA CYS A 136 -2.79 -10.85 11.57
C CYS A 136 -4.30 -10.69 11.46
N ASN A 137 -4.77 -9.45 11.51
CA ASN A 137 -6.16 -9.08 11.25
C ASN A 137 -6.22 -8.13 10.04
N TYR A 138 -7.19 -8.35 9.15
CA TYR A 138 -7.44 -7.54 7.96
C TYR A 138 -8.92 -7.59 7.56
#